data_AF-A0A286E477-F1
#
_entry.id   AF-A0A286E477-F1
#
_cell.length_a   1.000
_cell.length_b   1.000
_cell.length_c   1.000
_cell.angle_alpha   90.00
_cell.angle_beta   90.00
_cell.angle_gamma   90.00
#
_symmetry.space_group_name_H-M   'P 1'
#
loop_
_entity.id
_entity.type
_entity.pdbx_description
1 polymer ?
#
loop_
_entity_poly.entity_id
_entity_poly.type
_entity_poly.pdbx_seq_one_letter_code
_entity_poly.pdbx_strand_id
1 'polypeptide(L)'
;MKKNILLMLPLLLAACVAPPAVVLEVQQHDTPDNNTMYVCRLKAFTTEFRSENSSRGKAKLDVHKQCRAKHNAMFCEEKDIVCQSYE
;
A
#
# COMPACT_ATOMS: atom_id res chain seq x y z
N MET A 1 -56.41 11.76 40.32
CA MET A 1 -55.93 12.63 39.21
C MET A 1 -54.86 11.87 38.44
N LYS A 2 -54.91 11.93 37.10
CA LYS A 2 -54.24 11.04 36.14
C LYS A 2 -52.71 11.18 36.14
N LYS A 3 -52.03 10.03 36.06
CA LYS A 3 -50.64 9.83 35.58
C LYS A 3 -50.51 10.36 34.15
N ASN A 4 -49.36 10.96 33.79
CA ASN A 4 -48.45 10.32 32.82
C ASN A 4 -47.16 11.11 32.57
N ILE A 5 -46.08 10.34 32.66
CA ILE A 5 -44.72 10.55 32.16
C ILE A 5 -44.74 10.85 30.66
N LEU A 6 -43.89 11.78 30.22
CA LEU A 6 -43.21 11.65 28.94
C LEU A 6 -41.82 12.30 28.99
N LEU A 7 -40.81 11.46 29.17
CA LEU A 7 -39.40 11.74 28.94
C LEU A 7 -39.20 12.06 27.45
N MET A 8 -38.73 13.27 27.15
CA MET A 8 -38.29 13.66 25.81
C MET A 8 -36.77 13.52 25.75
N LEU A 9 -36.29 12.39 25.23
CA LEU A 9 -34.88 12.15 24.92
C LEU A 9 -34.66 12.50 23.43
N PRO A 10 -33.85 13.52 23.08
CA PRO A 10 -33.63 13.86 21.69
C PRO A 10 -32.68 12.83 21.06
N LEU A 11 -33.21 12.10 20.08
CA LEU A 11 -32.46 11.21 19.21
C LEU A 11 -31.57 12.06 18.30
N LEU A 12 -30.30 12.24 18.67
CA LEU A 12 -29.29 12.86 17.81
C LEU A 12 -28.95 11.87 16.68
N LEU A 13 -29.69 11.95 15.58
CA LEU A 13 -29.28 11.32 14.32
C LEU A 13 -28.04 12.06 13.79
N ALA A 14 -26.86 11.54 14.13
CA ALA A 14 -25.64 11.89 13.43
C ALA A 14 -25.73 11.33 12.00
N ALA A 15 -26.08 12.18 11.04
CA ALA A 15 -26.01 11.84 9.64
C ALA A 15 -24.52 11.76 9.22
N CYS A 16 -23.98 10.55 9.18
CA CYS A 16 -22.68 10.29 8.56
C CYS A 16 -22.81 10.53 7.05
N VAL A 17 -22.44 11.72 6.59
CA VAL A 17 -22.31 12.01 5.16
C VAL A 17 -21.01 11.35 4.70
N ALA A 18 -21.12 10.16 4.11
CA ALA A 18 -19.98 9.50 3.48
C ALA A 18 -19.62 10.26 2.19
N PRO A 19 -18.36 10.68 2.01
CA PRO A 19 -17.94 11.28 0.74
C PRO A 19 -18.08 10.27 -0.40
N PRO A 20 -18.38 10.72 -1.64
CA PRO A 20 -18.49 9.83 -2.78
C PRO A 20 -17.16 9.12 -3.01
N ALA A 21 -17.21 7.79 -3.07
CA ALA A 21 -16.07 6.96 -3.40
C ALA A 21 -15.62 7.29 -4.83
N VAL A 22 -14.44 7.88 -4.96
CA VAL A 22 -13.79 8.10 -6.25
C VAL A 22 -13.24 6.75 -6.69
N VAL A 23 -13.95 6.09 -7.60
CA VAL A 23 -13.48 4.86 -8.23
C VAL A 23 -12.43 5.28 -9.26
N LEU A 24 -11.14 5.16 -8.90
CA LEU A 24 -10.06 5.20 -9.88
C LEU A 24 -10.20 3.93 -10.73
N GLU A 25 -10.86 4.02 -11.89
CA GLU A 25 -10.70 3.02 -12.93
C GLU A 25 -9.26 3.09 -13.44
N VAL A 26 -8.40 2.27 -12.83
CA VAL A 26 -7.11 1.93 -13.42
C VAL A 26 -7.43 1.18 -14.70
N GLN A 27 -7.32 1.86 -15.85
CA GLN A 27 -7.39 1.19 -17.15
C GLN A 27 -6.29 0.13 -17.18
N GLN A 28 -6.70 -1.13 -17.01
CA GLN A 28 -5.88 -2.29 -17.25
C GLN A 28 -5.69 -2.37 -18.77
N HIS A 29 -4.70 -1.64 -19.27
CA HIS A 29 -4.21 -1.84 -20.63
C HIS A 29 -3.56 -3.22 -20.63
N ASP A 30 -4.23 -4.21 -21.21
CA ASP A 30 -3.61 -5.48 -21.57
C ASP A 30 -2.54 -5.20 -22.63
N THR A 31 -1.32 -4.98 -22.16
CA THR A 31 -0.10 -4.90 -22.97
C THR A 31 0.54 -6.29 -23.05
N PRO A 32 1.22 -6.59 -24.17
CA PRO A 32 1.55 -7.93 -24.64
C PRO A 32 2.38 -8.70 -23.62
N ASP A 33 2.48 -10.02 -23.77
CA ASP A 33 3.31 -10.96 -22.98
C ASP A 33 4.76 -10.46 -22.80
N ASN A 34 4.93 -9.44 -21.97
CA ASN A 34 6.19 -8.95 -21.48
C ASN A 34 6.47 -9.83 -20.29
N ASN A 35 7.04 -10.99 -20.58
CA ASN A 35 7.58 -11.90 -19.58
C ASN A 35 8.75 -11.28 -18.79
N THR A 36 9.01 -9.98 -19.02
CA THR A 36 9.95 -9.14 -18.29
C THR A 36 9.70 -9.24 -16.79
N MET A 37 10.62 -9.90 -16.12
CA MET A 37 10.66 -9.97 -14.67
C MET A 37 11.70 -9.01 -14.13
N TYR A 38 11.30 -8.18 -13.17
CA TYR A 38 12.17 -7.25 -12.48
C TYR A 38 12.63 -7.84 -11.15
N VAL A 39 13.94 -7.90 -10.95
CA VAL A 39 14.57 -8.30 -9.69
C VAL A 39 15.22 -7.10 -9.06
N CYS A 40 14.67 -6.65 -7.94
CA CYS A 40 15.25 -5.58 -7.14
C CYS A 40 16.01 -6.16 -5.94
N ARG A 41 17.10 -5.49 -5.55
CA ARG A 41 17.97 -5.84 -4.44
C ARG A 41 18.37 -4.62 -3.64
N LEU A 42 18.49 -4.80 -2.32
CA LEU A 42 19.02 -3.79 -1.40
C LEU A 42 19.89 -4.49 -0.36
N LYS A 43 21.12 -4.02 -0.22
CA LYS A 43 22.05 -4.55 0.78
C LYS A 43 22.15 -3.57 1.94
N ALA A 44 21.82 -4.05 3.13
CA ALA A 44 22.03 -3.32 4.38
C ALA A 44 22.87 -4.20 5.31
N PHE A 45 24.06 -3.73 5.66
CA PHE A 45 25.04 -4.49 6.43
C PHE A 45 25.36 -5.87 5.79
N THR A 46 25.11 -6.95 6.54
CA THR A 46 25.29 -8.35 6.13
C THR A 46 24.05 -8.96 5.50
N THR A 47 22.94 -8.22 5.41
CA THR A 47 21.67 -8.71 4.86
C THR A 47 21.43 -8.16 3.47
N GLU A 48 21.06 -9.04 2.54
CA GLU A 48 20.53 -8.66 1.22
C GLU A 48 19.04 -8.96 1.18
N PHE A 49 18.24 -7.95 0.81
CA PHE A 49 16.82 -8.05 0.57
C PHE A 49 16.59 -8.15 -0.94
N ARG A 50 15.68 -9.04 -1.36
CA ARG A 50 15.41 -9.33 -2.77
C ARG A 50 13.92 -9.50 -2.99
N SER A 51 13.41 -8.96 -4.10
CA SER A 51 12.05 -9.21 -4.56
C SER A 51 12.02 -9.27 -6.08
N GLU A 52 11.11 -10.08 -6.60
CA GLU A 52 10.88 -10.27 -8.03
C GLU A 52 9.42 -9.96 -8.35
N ASN A 53 9.18 -9.22 -9.44
CA ASN A 53 7.83 -8.91 -9.88
C ASN A 53 7.83 -8.51 -11.36
N SER A 54 6.72 -8.74 -12.06
CA SER A 54 6.50 -8.20 -13.41
C SER A 54 6.40 -6.67 -13.42
N SER A 55 6.14 -6.04 -12.27
CA SER A 55 6.21 -4.60 -12.06
C SER A 55 7.48 -4.20 -11.31
N ARG A 56 8.36 -3.42 -11.97
CA ARG A 56 9.55 -2.82 -11.34
C ARG A 56 9.22 -2.07 -10.04
N GLY A 57 8.11 -1.32 -10.03
CA GLY A 57 7.67 -0.54 -8.87
C GLY A 57 7.30 -1.42 -7.68
N LYS A 58 6.58 -2.52 -7.91
CA LYS A 58 6.22 -3.49 -6.86
C LYS A 58 7.46 -4.19 -6.30
N ALA A 59 8.35 -4.68 -7.17
CA ALA A 59 9.61 -5.30 -6.75
C ALA A 59 10.46 -4.36 -5.88
N LYS A 60 10.58 -3.08 -6.28
CA LYS A 60 11.32 -2.06 -5.53
C LYS A 60 10.68 -1.79 -4.16
N LEU A 61 9.36 -1.61 -4.13
CA LEU A 61 8.63 -1.33 -2.88
C LEU A 61 8.75 -2.48 -1.88
N ASP A 62 8.66 -3.72 -2.35
CA ASP A 62 8.76 -4.90 -1.48
C ASP A 62 10.14 -5.01 -0.84
N VAL A 63 11.21 -4.81 -1.61
CA VAL A 63 12.59 -4.76 -1.08
C VAL A 63 12.73 -3.68 -0.01
N HIS A 64 12.21 -2.47 -0.28
CA HIS A 64 12.25 -1.37 0.67
C HIS A 64 11.52 -1.72 1.98
N LYS A 65 10.32 -2.31 1.88
CA LYS A 65 9.53 -2.76 3.05
C LYS A 65 10.26 -3.84 3.84
N GLN A 66 10.84 -4.82 3.16
CA GLN A 66 11.61 -5.89 3.81
C GLN A 66 12.78 -5.32 4.62
N CYS A 67 13.51 -4.34 4.07
CA CYS A 67 14.59 -3.67 4.77
C CYS A 67 14.09 -2.91 6.01
N ARG A 68 13.03 -2.10 5.85
CA ARG A 68 12.46 -1.30 6.95
C ARG A 68 11.83 -2.12 8.06
N ALA A 69 11.45 -3.36 7.79
CA ALA A 69 10.99 -4.28 8.82
C ALA A 69 12.13 -4.73 9.76
N LYS A 70 13.39 -4.63 9.33
CA LYS A 70 14.57 -5.08 10.10
C LYS A 70 15.50 -3.96 10.53
N HIS A 71 15.53 -2.85 9.79
CA HIS A 71 16.49 -1.77 9.95
C HIS A 71 15.81 -0.40 9.96
N ASN A 72 16.50 0.58 10.53
CA ASN A 72 16.05 1.97 10.49
C ASN A 72 16.02 2.52 9.06
N ALA A 73 15.17 3.51 8.82
CA ALA A 73 14.97 4.12 7.51
C ALA A 73 16.26 4.63 6.86
N MET A 74 17.23 5.11 7.67
CA MET A 74 18.53 5.59 7.19
C MET A 74 19.38 4.50 6.49
N PHE A 75 19.08 3.21 6.68
CA PHE A 75 19.77 2.11 6.01
C PHE A 75 19.00 1.51 4.83
N CYS A 76 17.79 2.03 4.59
CA CYS A 76 16.85 1.49 3.61
C CYS A 76 16.47 2.53 2.56
N GLU A 77 17.40 3.42 2.21
CA GLU A 77 17.13 4.48 1.27
C GLU A 77 16.80 3.92 -0.12
N GLU A 78 15.79 4.48 -0.76
CA GLU A 78 15.33 4.00 -2.07
C GLU A 78 16.37 4.14 -3.19
N LYS A 79 17.31 5.09 -3.05
CA LYS A 79 18.39 5.31 -4.01
C LYS A 79 19.39 4.15 -4.07
N ASP A 80 19.48 3.37 -3.00
CA ASP A 80 20.43 2.26 -2.88
C ASP A 80 19.83 0.93 -3.38
N ILE A 81 18.56 0.96 -3.84
CA ILE A 81 17.89 -0.21 -4.41
C ILE A 81 18.28 -0.35 -5.89
N VAL A 82 18.90 -1.48 -6.23
CA VAL A 82 19.30 -1.82 -7.59
C VAL A 82 18.29 -2.79 -8.19
N CYS A 83 17.74 -2.47 -9.36
CA CYS A 83 16.81 -3.34 -10.07
C CYS A 83 17.36 -3.73 -11.45
N GLN A 84 17.21 -5.00 -11.80
CA GLN A 84 17.56 -5.57 -13.10
C GLN A 84 16.33 -6.26 -13.69
N SER A 85 16.29 -6.41 -15.02
CA SER A 85 15.23 -7.15 -15.71
C SER A 85 15.81 -8.25 -16.59
N TYR A 86 15.04 -9.32 -16.79
CA TYR A 86 15.27 -10.35 -17.80
C TYR A 86 13.97 -10.66 -18.53
N GLU A 87 14.09 -11.05 -19.79
CA GLU A 87 12.99 -11.48 -20.68
C GLU A 87 12.89 -13.01 -20.73
#